data_AF-A0ABD3QNK9-F1
#
_entry.id   AF-A0ABD3QNK9-F1
#
_cell.length_a   1.000
_cell.length_b   1.000
_cell.length_c   1.000
_cell.angle_alpha   90.00
_cell.angle_beta   90.00
_cell.angle_gamma   90.00
#
_symmetry.space_group_name_H-M   'P 1'
#
loop_
_entity.id
_entity.type
_entity.pdbx_description
1 polymer ?
#
loop_
_entity_poly.entity_id
_entity_poly.type
_entity_poly.pdbx_seq_one_letter_code
_entity_poly.pdbx_strand_id
1 'polypeptide(L)'
;MEKATFDDSFTVDMSDTSNEERTMKRKGRQHGPSFLKKRGRGRSPKSINIADLPEEQRAKAVKFDMDNNGTLDEIEMAMMHYDIDGDGNLGLEEIHAIVQEHLRDQNNIGAMRRVIAGLACFTLILALSNLGTSLASAILVKETTADANTGEMKLKGTMNVMGTQSSAETFEAQEMDVETRRARRAMVVQSLMGDPFGEHAHRRLGRGVSACQGKKCDKDIMFDTNFMNQEDVEKIKAKCDLGRVVNVKRSFPGGSVDTSSLCKAGTSIVIKEKKTSSASKRSRGKGKSKARLGFDMVVVSDGKDTVFDCNGRNCFLSGSNLRQKHGEPCNLSHGSDDCEAGLVCIQDANDVTSGKCLSNWDEATWYVDWDNRKCVQDCVGGPNCGGEASNWNEEFATYKLCCDTHLSYLSGGYQECVPDLDFYLGKGQDCSESRVCKNGLVCEKSPLNGSDRWYCV
;
A
#
# COMPACT_ATOMS: atom_id res chain seq x y z
N MET A 1 5.31 46.09 -29.29
CA MET A 1 5.88 45.64 -30.58
C MET A 1 7.35 45.40 -30.34
N GLU A 2 7.73 44.15 -30.08
CA GLU A 2 9.13 43.76 -29.88
C GLU A 2 9.26 42.40 -30.56
N LYS A 3 9.99 42.37 -31.67
CA LYS A 3 10.23 41.15 -32.46
C LYS A 3 11.46 40.48 -31.87
N ALA A 4 11.30 39.29 -31.32
CA ALA A 4 12.41 38.38 -31.06
C ALA A 4 12.59 37.49 -32.30
N THR A 5 13.75 37.63 -32.95
CA THR A 5 14.24 36.71 -33.99
C THR A 5 15.01 35.58 -33.31
N PHE A 6 14.63 34.35 -33.62
CA PHE A 6 15.28 33.12 -33.16
C PHE A 6 16.10 32.58 -34.35
N ASP A 7 17.43 32.68 -34.25
CA ASP A 7 18.35 32.10 -35.23
C ASP A 7 18.67 30.65 -34.84
N ASP A 8 18.29 29.73 -35.73
CA ASP A 8 18.60 28.30 -35.65
C ASP A 8 19.82 27.99 -36.52
N SER A 9 20.94 27.67 -35.89
CA SER A 9 22.02 26.91 -36.53
C SER A 9 22.81 26.15 -35.46
N PHE A 10 22.42 24.90 -35.20
CA PHE A 10 23.22 23.97 -34.40
C PHE A 10 23.72 22.84 -35.28
N THR A 11 24.98 22.95 -35.71
CA THR A 11 25.76 21.89 -36.36
C THR A 11 26.30 20.94 -35.29
N VAL A 12 25.97 19.65 -35.38
CA VAL A 12 26.58 18.61 -34.55
C VAL A 12 27.76 18.02 -35.29
N ASP A 13 28.97 18.41 -34.86
CA ASP A 13 30.20 17.69 -35.17
C ASP A 13 30.23 16.37 -34.39
N MET A 14 30.35 15.26 -35.11
CA MET A 14 30.76 13.97 -34.55
C MET A 14 32.23 13.76 -34.92
N SER A 15 33.12 13.92 -33.94
CA SER A 15 34.46 13.33 -33.99
C SER A 15 34.88 12.78 -32.64
N ASP A 16 35.37 11.55 -32.71
CA ASP A 16 36.27 10.80 -31.84
C ASP A 16 36.24 10.97 -30.32
N THR A 17 36.00 9.86 -29.62
CA THR A 17 36.91 9.47 -28.53
C THR A 17 36.96 7.95 -28.36
N SER A 18 38.19 7.54 -28.16
CA SER A 18 38.79 6.21 -28.16
C SER A 18 38.40 5.33 -26.97
N ASN A 19 38.24 4.05 -27.28
CA ASN A 19 38.93 2.91 -26.65
C ASN A 19 39.11 2.91 -25.12
N GLU A 20 38.25 2.15 -24.43
CA GLU A 20 38.64 1.42 -23.21
C GLU A 20 38.05 0.01 -23.26
N GLU A 21 38.91 -0.98 -23.44
CA GLU A 21 38.60 -2.40 -23.28
C GLU A 21 38.35 -2.72 -21.80
N ARG A 22 37.12 -3.12 -21.46
CA ARG A 22 36.87 -4.01 -20.32
C ARG A 22 36.10 -5.23 -20.77
N THR A 23 36.81 -6.35 -20.72
CA THR A 23 36.35 -7.71 -20.94
C THR A 23 35.31 -8.10 -19.87
N MET A 24 34.04 -8.16 -20.26
CA MET A 24 33.02 -8.93 -19.53
C MET A 24 32.47 -10.05 -20.41
N LYS A 25 32.64 -11.28 -19.92
CA LYS A 25 32.11 -12.54 -20.47
C LYS A 25 30.60 -12.45 -20.73
N ARG A 26 30.21 -12.45 -22.01
CA ARG A 26 28.83 -12.64 -22.45
C ARG A 26 28.43 -14.12 -22.31
N LYS A 27 27.46 -14.41 -21.44
CA LYS A 27 26.61 -15.60 -21.53
C LYS A 27 25.65 -15.44 -22.73
N GLY A 28 25.34 -16.57 -23.36
CA GLY A 28 24.84 -16.70 -24.73
C GLY A 28 23.56 -15.92 -25.08
N ARG A 29 23.56 -15.39 -26.31
CA ARG A 29 22.36 -14.97 -27.03
C ARG A 29 21.74 -16.18 -27.72
N GLN A 30 20.49 -16.46 -27.40
CA GLN A 30 19.62 -17.34 -28.18
C GLN A 30 19.34 -16.69 -29.54
N HIS A 31 19.46 -17.47 -30.61
CA HIS A 31 19.02 -17.12 -31.95
C HIS A 31 17.49 -17.00 -31.97
N GLY A 32 16.99 -15.78 -32.19
CA GLY A 32 15.62 -15.55 -32.66
C GLY A 32 15.52 -15.80 -34.17
N PRO A 33 14.40 -16.33 -34.68
CA PRO A 33 14.28 -16.78 -36.05
C PRO A 33 14.24 -15.64 -37.06
N SER A 34 15.08 -15.77 -38.07
CA SER A 34 15.13 -14.93 -39.27
C SER A 34 13.86 -15.11 -40.10
N PHE A 35 13.00 -14.10 -40.12
CA PHE A 35 11.88 -13.98 -41.07
C PHE A 35 12.41 -13.60 -42.46
N LEU A 36 12.94 -14.60 -43.17
CA LEU A 36 13.22 -14.51 -44.60
C LEU A 36 11.91 -14.67 -45.39
N LYS A 37 11.46 -13.57 -46.00
CA LYS A 37 10.36 -13.52 -46.97
C LYS A 37 10.66 -14.47 -48.14
N LYS A 38 10.11 -15.70 -48.09
CA LYS A 38 9.91 -16.52 -49.29
C LYS A 38 8.83 -15.85 -50.14
N ARG A 39 9.23 -15.23 -51.25
CA ARG A 39 8.33 -14.95 -52.37
C ARG A 39 7.68 -16.28 -52.77
N GLY A 40 6.35 -16.36 -52.67
CA GLY A 40 5.59 -17.56 -52.99
C GLY A 40 5.92 -18.03 -54.41
N ARG A 41 6.43 -19.26 -54.52
CA ARG A 41 6.39 -20.00 -55.78
C ARG A 41 4.91 -20.09 -56.17
N GLY A 42 4.57 -19.65 -57.38
CA GLY A 42 3.24 -19.84 -57.93
C GLY A 42 2.85 -21.31 -57.75
N ARG A 43 1.74 -21.55 -57.05
CA ARG A 43 1.14 -22.88 -57.03
C ARG A 43 0.90 -23.25 -58.50
N SER A 44 1.44 -24.38 -58.92
CA SER A 44 1.07 -24.99 -60.19
C SER A 44 -0.46 -25.09 -60.25
N PRO A 45 -1.08 -24.79 -61.41
CA PRO A 45 -2.53 -24.92 -61.56
C PRO A 45 -2.95 -26.33 -61.13
N LYS A 46 -4.01 -26.41 -60.33
CA LYS A 46 -4.54 -27.67 -59.84
C LYS A 46 -5.33 -28.31 -60.98
N SER A 47 -4.72 -29.23 -61.72
CA SER A 47 -5.51 -30.18 -62.52
C SER A 47 -6.05 -31.28 -61.60
N ILE A 48 -7.25 -31.75 -61.88
CA ILE A 48 -7.87 -32.89 -61.17
C ILE A 48 -8.05 -34.01 -62.19
N ASN A 49 -7.61 -35.22 -61.84
CA ASN A 49 -7.81 -36.36 -62.70
C ASN A 49 -9.30 -36.73 -62.71
N ILE A 50 -9.85 -36.99 -63.90
CA ILE A 50 -11.26 -37.39 -64.07
C ILE A 50 -11.56 -38.66 -63.28
N ALA A 51 -10.58 -39.57 -63.17
CA ALA A 51 -10.69 -40.80 -62.39
C ALA A 51 -10.94 -40.57 -60.89
N ASP A 52 -10.57 -39.41 -60.35
CA ASP A 52 -10.75 -39.10 -58.92
C ASP A 52 -12.14 -38.52 -58.62
N LEU A 53 -12.93 -38.16 -59.66
CA LEU A 53 -14.27 -37.61 -59.50
C LEU A 53 -15.33 -38.72 -59.24
N PRO A 54 -16.43 -38.41 -58.53
CA PRO A 54 -17.57 -39.30 -58.37
C PRO A 54 -18.15 -39.77 -59.71
N GLU A 55 -18.69 -40.98 -59.76
CA GLU A 55 -19.17 -41.62 -60.99
C GLU A 55 -20.17 -40.76 -61.78
N GLU A 56 -21.06 -40.05 -61.08
CA GLU A 56 -22.04 -39.13 -61.67
C GLU A 56 -21.39 -37.92 -62.36
N GLN A 57 -20.25 -37.46 -61.88
CA GLN A 57 -19.52 -36.30 -62.43
C GLN A 57 -18.55 -36.71 -63.53
N ARG A 58 -18.12 -37.98 -63.60
CA ARG A 58 -17.20 -38.47 -64.63
C ARG A 58 -17.76 -38.34 -66.04
N ALA A 59 -19.04 -38.69 -66.22
CA ALA A 59 -19.69 -38.59 -67.53
C ALA A 59 -19.79 -37.13 -68.02
N LYS A 60 -19.91 -36.19 -67.08
CA LYS A 60 -19.93 -34.76 -67.37
C LYS A 60 -18.52 -34.23 -67.65
N ALA A 61 -17.57 -34.57 -66.80
CA ALA A 61 -16.16 -34.20 -66.89
C ALA A 61 -15.53 -34.58 -68.25
N VAL A 62 -15.86 -35.76 -68.78
CA VAL A 62 -15.38 -36.22 -70.10
C VAL A 62 -15.86 -35.33 -71.25
N LYS A 63 -17.02 -34.64 -71.12
CA LYS A 63 -17.49 -33.70 -72.16
C LYS A 63 -16.71 -32.39 -72.17
N PHE A 64 -16.11 -32.03 -71.04
CA PHE A 64 -15.35 -30.78 -70.87
C PHE A 64 -13.84 -30.95 -71.02
N ASP A 65 -13.33 -32.18 -71.08
CA ASP A 65 -11.92 -32.52 -71.38
C ASP A 65 -11.65 -32.29 -72.88
N MET A 66 -11.29 -31.05 -73.26
CA MET A 66 -11.19 -30.66 -74.67
C MET A 66 -9.99 -31.31 -75.37
N ASP A 67 -8.93 -31.61 -74.62
CA ASP A 67 -7.70 -32.21 -75.15
C ASP A 67 -7.63 -33.74 -74.94
N ASN A 68 -8.65 -34.34 -74.30
CA ASN A 68 -8.74 -35.76 -73.94
C ASN A 68 -7.53 -36.27 -73.14
N ASN A 69 -6.94 -35.40 -72.31
CA ASN A 69 -5.76 -35.77 -71.52
C ASN A 69 -6.11 -36.55 -70.23
N GLY A 70 -7.42 -36.69 -69.92
CA GLY A 70 -7.91 -37.41 -68.76
C GLY A 70 -7.92 -36.59 -67.46
N THR A 71 -7.64 -35.29 -67.53
CA THR A 71 -7.60 -34.34 -66.42
C THR A 71 -8.32 -33.06 -66.81
N LEU A 72 -9.04 -32.44 -65.88
CA LEU A 72 -9.61 -31.10 -66.13
C LEU A 72 -8.65 -30.04 -65.62
N ASP A 73 -8.36 -29.06 -66.47
CA ASP A 73 -7.74 -27.84 -66.03
C ASP A 73 -8.71 -26.97 -65.21
N GLU A 74 -8.22 -25.87 -64.64
CA GLU A 74 -9.03 -24.99 -63.80
C GLU A 74 -10.20 -24.35 -64.56
N ILE A 75 -10.05 -24.13 -65.87
CA ILE A 75 -11.04 -23.50 -66.72
C ILE A 75 -12.13 -24.49 -67.09
N GLU A 76 -11.76 -25.69 -67.54
CA GLU A 76 -12.66 -26.79 -67.88
C GLU A 76 -13.49 -27.20 -66.65
N MET A 77 -12.86 -27.24 -65.47
CA MET A 77 -13.55 -27.50 -64.22
C MET A 77 -14.56 -26.40 -63.85
N ALA A 78 -14.17 -25.14 -64.04
CA ALA A 78 -15.08 -24.03 -63.81
C ALA A 78 -16.26 -24.11 -64.76
N MET A 79 -16.03 -24.35 -66.06
CA MET A 79 -17.08 -24.54 -67.05
C MET A 79 -18.03 -25.69 -66.69
N MET A 80 -17.50 -26.83 -66.25
CA MET A 80 -18.30 -27.97 -65.80
C MET A 80 -19.22 -27.62 -64.62
N HIS A 81 -18.80 -26.72 -63.74
CA HIS A 81 -19.60 -26.28 -62.59
C HIS A 81 -20.74 -25.32 -62.99
N TYR A 82 -20.58 -24.56 -64.07
CA TYR A 82 -21.60 -23.62 -64.54
C TYR A 82 -22.63 -24.25 -65.47
N ASP A 83 -22.29 -25.38 -66.11
CA ASP A 83 -23.29 -26.24 -66.74
C ASP A 83 -24.19 -26.80 -65.61
N ILE A 84 -25.48 -26.48 -65.62
CA ILE A 84 -26.47 -26.94 -64.61
C ILE A 84 -27.23 -28.16 -65.13
N ASP A 85 -27.45 -28.24 -66.43
CA ASP A 85 -28.31 -29.25 -67.07
C ASP A 85 -27.59 -30.56 -67.44
N GLY A 86 -26.26 -30.58 -67.39
CA GLY A 86 -25.40 -31.73 -67.66
C GLY A 86 -25.23 -32.03 -69.16
N ASP A 87 -25.63 -31.12 -70.04
CA ASP A 87 -25.66 -31.38 -71.47
C ASP A 87 -24.25 -31.32 -72.10
N GLY A 88 -23.29 -30.67 -71.45
CA GLY A 88 -21.91 -30.52 -71.91
C GLY A 88 -21.68 -29.27 -72.78
N ASN A 89 -22.67 -28.40 -72.90
CA ASN A 89 -22.59 -27.09 -73.51
C ASN A 89 -22.90 -26.03 -72.46
N LEU A 90 -22.57 -24.77 -72.74
CA LEU A 90 -22.99 -23.64 -71.91
C LEU A 90 -24.10 -22.88 -72.64
N GLY A 91 -25.32 -22.97 -72.11
CA GLY A 91 -26.47 -22.24 -72.60
C GLY A 91 -26.32 -20.72 -72.41
N LEU A 92 -27.12 -19.94 -73.14
CA LEU A 92 -27.08 -18.47 -73.04
C LEU A 92 -27.33 -17.97 -71.60
N GLU A 93 -28.20 -18.67 -70.85
CA GLU A 93 -28.51 -18.36 -69.46
C GLU A 93 -27.32 -18.62 -68.52
N GLU A 94 -26.58 -19.72 -68.74
CA GLU A 94 -25.39 -20.09 -67.96
C GLU A 94 -24.22 -19.14 -68.25
N ILE A 95 -24.03 -18.77 -69.53
CA ILE A 95 -23.04 -17.76 -69.92
C ILE A 95 -23.37 -16.40 -69.26
N HIS A 96 -24.64 -16.01 -69.21
CA HIS A 96 -25.06 -14.78 -68.54
C HIS A 96 -24.74 -14.82 -67.03
N ALA A 97 -24.94 -15.97 -66.37
CA ALA A 97 -24.58 -16.15 -64.97
C ALA A 97 -23.07 -15.99 -64.73
N ILE A 98 -22.22 -16.58 -65.58
CA ILE A 98 -20.75 -16.45 -65.51
C ILE A 98 -20.33 -14.99 -65.64
N VAL A 99 -20.88 -14.26 -66.62
CA VAL A 99 -20.54 -12.84 -66.85
C VAL A 99 -21.02 -11.96 -65.69
N GLN A 100 -22.22 -12.23 -65.17
CA GLN A 100 -22.76 -11.49 -64.04
C GLN A 100 -21.94 -11.67 -62.77
N GLU A 101 -21.44 -12.88 -62.51
CA GLU A 101 -20.52 -13.16 -61.41
C GLU A 101 -19.19 -12.44 -61.60
N HIS A 102 -18.61 -12.48 -62.80
CA HIS A 102 -17.35 -11.80 -63.10
C HIS A 102 -17.44 -10.27 -62.94
N LEU A 103 -18.56 -9.66 -63.36
CA LEU A 103 -18.81 -8.22 -63.17
C LEU A 103 -18.98 -7.87 -61.69
N ARG A 104 -19.59 -8.75 -60.90
CA ARG A 104 -19.75 -8.57 -59.45
C ARG A 104 -18.40 -8.63 -58.74
N ASP A 105 -17.53 -9.55 -59.15
CA ASP A 105 -16.17 -9.67 -58.62
C ASP A 105 -15.29 -8.48 -59.00
N GLN A 106 -15.37 -7.96 -60.23
CA GLN A 106 -14.66 -6.73 -60.59
C GLN A 106 -15.08 -5.53 -59.74
N ASN A 107 -16.37 -5.38 -59.43
CA ASN A 107 -16.84 -4.34 -58.54
C ASN A 107 -16.31 -4.50 -57.10
N ASN A 108 -16.16 -5.75 -56.63
CA ASN A 108 -15.60 -6.05 -55.31
C ASN A 108 -14.09 -5.74 -55.22
N ILE A 109 -13.33 -5.82 -56.32
CA ILE A 109 -11.92 -5.42 -56.36
C ILE A 109 -11.74 -3.95 -55.99
N GLY A 110 -12.66 -3.08 -56.43
CA GLY A 110 -12.66 -1.66 -56.07
C GLY A 110 -12.84 -1.41 -54.57
N ALA A 111 -13.76 -2.16 -53.95
CA ALA A 111 -13.99 -2.10 -52.50
C ALA A 111 -12.78 -2.63 -51.72
N MET A 112 -12.21 -3.77 -52.12
CA MET A 112 -11.05 -4.36 -51.47
C MET A 112 -9.81 -3.44 -51.51
N ARG A 113 -9.58 -2.72 -52.62
CA ARG A 113 -8.47 -1.74 -52.70
C ARG A 113 -8.61 -0.62 -51.68
N ARG A 114 -9.83 -0.13 -51.42
CA ARG A 114 -10.08 0.90 -50.40
C ARG A 114 -9.82 0.36 -48.99
N VAL A 115 -10.24 -0.87 -48.71
CA VAL A 115 -10.00 -1.52 -47.41
C VAL A 115 -8.50 -1.73 -47.16
N ILE A 116 -7.77 -2.25 -48.15
CA ILE A 116 -6.31 -2.47 -48.03
C ILE A 116 -5.58 -1.15 -47.81
N ALA A 117 -5.94 -0.08 -48.54
CA ALA A 117 -5.36 1.24 -48.34
C ALA A 117 -5.66 1.80 -46.94
N GLY A 118 -6.88 1.62 -46.43
CA GLY A 118 -7.26 2.00 -45.08
C GLY A 118 -6.47 1.25 -44.00
N LEU A 119 -6.31 -0.07 -44.16
CA LEU A 119 -5.52 -0.89 -43.24
C LEU A 119 -4.04 -0.48 -43.24
N ALA A 120 -3.46 -0.24 -44.43
CA ALA A 120 -2.08 0.23 -44.54
C ALA A 120 -1.88 1.58 -43.84
N CYS A 121 -2.79 2.53 -44.05
CA CYS A 121 -2.76 3.83 -43.37
C CYS A 121 -2.86 3.67 -41.84
N PHE A 122 -3.77 2.81 -41.35
CA PHE A 122 -3.93 2.54 -39.92
C PHE A 122 -2.67 1.93 -39.30
N THR A 123 -2.03 0.97 -39.97
CA THR A 123 -0.76 0.39 -39.49
C THR A 123 0.37 1.41 -39.41
N LEU A 124 0.40 2.39 -40.33
CA LEU A 124 1.38 3.46 -40.31
C LEU A 124 1.13 4.43 -39.14
N ILE A 125 -0.14 4.75 -38.83
CA ILE A 125 -0.52 5.56 -37.67
C ILE A 125 -0.13 4.86 -36.36
N LEU A 126 -0.36 3.55 -36.25
CA LEU A 126 0.07 2.74 -35.11
C LEU A 126 1.60 2.74 -34.94
N ALA A 127 2.34 2.60 -36.03
CA ALA A 127 3.80 2.66 -36.00
C ALA A 127 4.31 4.03 -35.54
N LEU A 128 3.70 5.13 -36.03
CA LEU A 128 4.03 6.49 -35.60
C LEU A 128 3.68 6.74 -34.13
N SER A 129 2.59 6.16 -33.62
CA SER A 129 2.21 6.26 -32.20
C SER A 129 3.23 5.59 -31.29
N ASN A 130 3.69 4.39 -31.68
CA ASN A 130 4.74 3.68 -30.95
C ASN A 130 6.09 4.42 -31.03
N LEU A 131 6.39 5.06 -32.16
CA LEU A 131 7.57 5.91 -32.28
C LEU A 131 7.49 7.13 -31.34
N GLY A 132 6.33 7.78 -31.27
CA GLY A 132 6.10 8.95 -30.41
C GLY A 132 6.27 8.64 -28.92
N THR A 133 5.70 7.52 -28.45
CA THR A 133 5.92 7.06 -27.06
C THR A 133 7.39 6.75 -26.77
N SER A 134 8.10 6.12 -27.70
CA SER A 134 9.53 5.81 -27.56
C SER A 134 10.37 7.09 -27.47
N LEU A 135 10.12 8.08 -28.33
CA LEU A 135 10.81 9.37 -28.29
C LEU A 135 10.52 10.15 -27.01
N ALA A 136 9.26 10.18 -26.56
CA ALA A 136 8.89 10.83 -25.30
C ALA A 136 9.63 10.20 -24.11
N SER A 137 9.73 8.87 -24.07
CA SER A 137 10.49 8.17 -23.02
C SER A 137 11.99 8.50 -23.06
N ALA A 138 12.58 8.60 -24.26
CA ALA A 138 14.01 8.94 -24.40
C ALA A 138 14.32 10.37 -23.97
N ILE A 139 13.44 11.33 -24.26
CA ILE A 139 13.58 12.72 -23.82
C ILE A 139 13.51 12.80 -22.29
N LEU A 140 12.55 12.09 -21.67
CA LEU A 140 12.42 12.05 -20.21
C LEU A 140 13.66 11.44 -19.53
N VAL A 141 14.22 10.36 -20.08
CA VAL A 141 15.43 9.73 -19.53
C VAL A 141 16.63 10.69 -19.53
N LYS A 142 16.75 11.55 -20.54
CA LYS A 142 17.85 12.53 -20.62
C LYS A 142 17.78 13.60 -19.53
N GLU A 143 16.57 13.93 -19.06
CA GLU A 143 16.36 14.93 -18.02
C GLU A 143 16.31 14.35 -16.60
N THR A 144 16.26 13.03 -16.45
CA THR A 144 16.31 12.36 -15.15
C THR A 144 17.70 11.83 -14.85
N THR A 145 18.24 12.17 -13.69
CA THR A 145 19.47 11.55 -13.16
C THR A 145 19.13 10.70 -11.95
N ALA A 146 19.55 9.44 -11.94
CA ALA A 146 19.46 8.60 -10.75
C ALA A 146 20.57 9.01 -9.77
N ASP A 147 20.19 9.34 -8.55
CA ASP A 147 21.14 9.58 -7.46
C ASP A 147 21.66 8.23 -6.97
N ALA A 148 22.97 7.98 -7.12
CA ALA A 148 23.60 6.70 -6.80
C ALA A 148 23.50 6.33 -5.31
N ASN A 149 23.28 7.32 -4.44
CA ASN A 149 23.24 7.09 -3.00
C ASN A 149 21.84 6.79 -2.48
N THR A 150 20.79 7.39 -3.06
CA THR A 150 19.41 7.25 -2.58
C THR A 150 18.55 6.35 -3.46
N GLY A 151 18.96 6.07 -4.70
CA GLY A 151 18.15 5.34 -5.67
C GLY A 151 16.97 6.16 -6.24
N GLU A 152 16.88 7.44 -5.91
CA GLU A 152 15.81 8.34 -6.38
C GLU A 152 16.17 8.94 -7.75
N MET A 153 15.18 9.07 -8.65
CA MET A 153 15.33 9.81 -9.90
C MET A 153 15.03 11.29 -9.67
N LYS A 154 16.00 12.18 -9.93
CA LYS A 154 15.85 13.64 -9.80
C LYS A 154 15.86 14.31 -11.16
N LEU A 155 15.06 15.36 -11.33
CA LEU A 155 15.09 16.18 -12.54
C LEU A 155 16.35 17.06 -12.56
N LYS A 156 17.10 17.01 -13.66
CA LYS A 156 18.30 17.80 -13.90
C LYS A 156 17.93 19.30 -13.93
N GLY A 157 18.41 20.06 -12.95
CA GLY A 157 18.20 21.51 -12.84
C GLY A 157 17.35 21.97 -11.65
N THR A 158 16.35 21.20 -11.24
CA THR A 158 15.51 21.55 -10.05
C THR A 158 15.81 20.68 -8.83
N MET A 159 16.51 19.56 -8.99
CA MET A 159 16.75 18.54 -7.94
C MET A 159 15.47 17.96 -7.32
N ASN A 160 14.31 18.17 -7.94
CA ASN A 160 13.06 17.58 -7.49
C ASN A 160 13.00 16.10 -7.88
N VAL A 161 12.57 15.26 -6.93
CA VAL A 161 12.37 13.82 -7.14
C VAL A 161 11.19 13.61 -8.10
N MET A 162 11.43 12.92 -9.21
CA MET A 162 10.41 12.50 -10.17
C MET A 162 10.08 11.02 -9.97
N GLY A 163 8.97 10.75 -9.27
CA GLY A 163 8.35 9.43 -9.18
C GLY A 163 7.00 9.43 -9.91
N THR A 164 6.73 8.40 -10.72
CA THR A 164 5.42 8.15 -11.35
C THR A 164 4.38 7.63 -10.36
N GLN A 165 4.81 7.20 -9.18
CA GLN A 165 4.02 7.18 -7.96
C GLN A 165 4.51 8.38 -7.16
N SER A 166 3.61 9.26 -6.70
CA SER A 166 4.01 10.36 -5.83
C SER A 166 4.78 9.77 -4.66
N SER A 167 6.10 9.97 -4.60
CA SER A 167 6.88 9.58 -3.43
C SER A 167 6.21 10.26 -2.25
N ALA A 168 5.59 9.46 -1.39
CA ALA A 168 4.83 9.99 -0.27
C ALA A 168 5.84 10.70 0.64
N GLU A 169 5.70 12.01 0.77
CA GLU A 169 6.61 12.79 1.61
C GLU A 169 6.39 12.39 3.05
N THR A 170 7.47 12.03 3.74
CA THR A 170 7.40 11.48 5.10
C THR A 170 7.89 12.52 6.09
N PHE A 171 7.04 12.89 7.03
CA PHE A 171 7.33 13.82 8.12
C PHE A 171 7.50 13.06 9.43
N GLU A 172 8.52 13.36 10.21
CA GLU A 172 8.79 12.67 11.47
C GLU A 172 8.16 13.42 12.64
N ALA A 173 7.30 12.73 13.40
CA ALA A 173 6.72 13.25 14.61
C ALA A 173 7.64 12.95 15.80
N GLN A 174 7.95 13.97 16.59
CA GLN A 174 8.82 13.84 17.75
C GLN A 174 8.04 13.37 18.97
N GLU A 175 8.67 12.53 19.79
CA GLU A 175 8.10 12.13 21.07
C GLU A 175 8.10 13.31 22.04
N MET A 176 6.99 13.48 22.76
CA MET A 176 6.86 14.50 23.79
C MET A 176 7.49 14.03 25.10
N ASP A 177 8.16 14.90 25.85
CA ASP A 177 8.64 14.56 27.19
C ASP A 177 7.48 14.29 28.17
N VAL A 178 7.78 13.56 29.25
CA VAL A 178 6.79 13.10 30.22
C VAL A 178 6.08 14.27 30.93
N GLU A 179 6.78 15.38 31.20
CA GLU A 179 6.22 16.54 31.91
C GLU A 179 5.26 17.32 31.02
N THR A 180 5.68 17.63 29.79
CA THR A 180 4.83 18.30 28.79
C THR A 180 3.61 17.45 28.47
N ARG A 181 3.76 16.13 28.37
CA ARG A 181 2.63 15.21 28.18
C ARG A 181 1.65 15.28 29.34
N ARG A 182 2.12 15.20 30.58
CA ARG A 182 1.27 15.31 31.78
C ARG A 182 0.55 16.66 31.84
N ALA A 183 1.26 17.75 31.52
CA ALA A 183 0.69 19.09 31.48
C ALA A 183 -0.39 19.24 30.39
N ARG A 184 -0.15 18.69 29.19
CA ARG A 184 -1.13 18.67 28.08
C ARG A 184 -2.34 17.83 28.41
N ARG A 185 -2.17 16.64 29.02
CA ARG A 185 -3.30 15.82 29.49
C ARG A 185 -4.16 16.60 30.49
N ALA A 186 -3.54 17.24 31.48
CA ALA A 186 -4.25 18.03 32.48
C ALA A 186 -5.03 19.19 31.83
N MET A 187 -4.43 19.89 30.86
CA MET A 187 -5.10 20.95 30.09
C MET A 187 -6.32 20.43 29.31
N VAL A 188 -6.16 19.30 28.59
CA VAL A 188 -7.23 18.68 27.81
C VAL A 188 -8.39 18.28 28.72
N VAL A 189 -8.11 17.59 29.83
CA VAL A 189 -9.12 17.19 30.81
C VAL A 189 -9.80 18.42 31.40
N GLN A 190 -9.04 19.42 31.84
CA GLN A 190 -9.59 20.63 32.44
C GLN A 190 -10.51 21.39 31.48
N SER A 191 -10.12 21.51 30.21
CA SER A 191 -10.95 22.16 29.19
C SER A 191 -12.22 21.36 28.90
N LEU A 192 -12.13 20.02 28.81
CA LEU A 192 -13.28 19.16 28.62
C LEU A 192 -14.25 19.14 29.81
N MET A 193 -13.76 19.41 31.03
CA MET A 193 -14.58 19.57 32.22
C MET A 193 -15.27 20.94 32.26
N GLY A 194 -14.58 22.00 31.80
CA GLY A 194 -15.14 23.36 31.76
C GLY A 194 -16.18 23.56 30.65
N ASP A 195 -15.90 23.05 29.46
CA ASP A 195 -16.81 23.04 28.33
C ASP A 195 -16.71 21.70 27.57
N PRO A 196 -17.64 20.76 27.83
CA PRO A 196 -17.68 19.46 27.16
C PRO A 196 -17.77 19.55 25.63
N PHE A 197 -18.26 20.68 25.09
CA PHE A 197 -18.44 20.93 23.66
C PHE A 197 -17.47 21.98 23.10
N GLY A 198 -16.46 22.36 23.90
CA GLY A 198 -15.50 23.41 23.57
C GLY A 198 -14.41 22.97 22.57
N GLU A 199 -13.28 23.69 22.60
CA GLU A 199 -12.19 23.52 21.63
C GLU A 199 -11.63 22.09 21.59
N HIS A 200 -11.62 21.37 22.71
CA HIS A 200 -11.11 20.00 22.81
C HIS A 200 -12.17 18.90 22.68
N ALA A 201 -13.42 19.24 22.32
CA ALA A 201 -14.50 18.25 22.17
C ALA A 201 -14.20 17.16 21.12
N HIS A 202 -13.39 17.49 20.11
CA HIS A 202 -12.95 16.54 19.07
C HIS A 202 -12.10 15.38 19.61
N ARG A 203 -11.62 15.46 20.86
CA ARG A 203 -10.81 14.40 21.49
C ARG A 203 -11.64 13.28 22.09
N ARG A 204 -12.96 13.40 22.17
CA ARG A 204 -13.82 12.33 22.70
C ARG A 204 -14.06 11.28 21.60
N LEU A 205 -13.70 10.03 21.86
CA LEU A 205 -13.98 8.92 20.96
C LEU A 205 -15.43 8.49 21.14
N GLY A 206 -16.19 8.48 20.05
CA GLY A 206 -17.59 8.08 20.05
C GLY A 206 -18.38 8.76 18.94
N ARG A 207 -19.08 7.98 18.12
CA ARG A 207 -19.88 8.49 17.00
C ARG A 207 -21.00 9.40 17.50
N GLY A 208 -20.82 10.70 17.28
CA GLY A 208 -21.87 11.71 17.37
C GLY A 208 -21.87 12.48 18.67
N VAL A 209 -21.62 13.78 18.55
CA VAL A 209 -21.85 14.80 19.61
C VAL A 209 -23.27 14.70 20.20
N SER A 210 -24.21 14.12 19.45
CA SER A 210 -25.60 13.89 19.83
C SER A 210 -25.85 12.72 20.80
N ALA A 211 -24.90 11.78 20.99
CA ALA A 211 -25.11 10.60 21.82
C ALA A 211 -24.78 10.82 23.31
N CYS A 212 -24.13 11.94 23.67
CA CYS A 212 -23.78 12.28 25.05
C CYS A 212 -24.93 12.97 25.80
N GLN A 213 -26.09 12.31 25.88
CA GLN A 213 -27.21 12.79 26.69
C GLN A 213 -27.02 12.42 28.18
N GLY A 214 -26.17 13.18 28.86
CA GLY A 214 -26.38 13.48 30.27
C GLY A 214 -25.69 12.61 31.32
N LYS A 215 -25.22 11.38 31.09
CA LYS A 215 -24.46 10.62 32.12
C LYS A 215 -23.40 9.69 31.51
N LYS A 216 -22.12 9.99 31.80
CA LYS A 216 -20.88 9.21 31.54
C LYS A 216 -20.41 9.16 30.07
N CYS A 217 -19.88 10.27 29.57
CA CYS A 217 -19.07 10.30 28.36
C CYS A 217 -17.55 10.31 28.63
N ASP A 218 -17.16 9.85 29.82
CA ASP A 218 -15.78 9.92 30.30
C ASP A 218 -14.90 8.77 29.78
N LYS A 219 -15.45 7.85 29.00
CA LYS A 219 -14.78 6.56 28.80
C LYS A 219 -13.62 6.59 27.81
N ASP A 220 -13.56 7.54 26.88
CA ASP A 220 -12.47 7.57 25.92
C ASP A 220 -12.11 9.01 25.48
N ILE A 221 -11.06 9.57 26.11
CA ILE A 221 -10.45 10.84 25.72
C ILE A 221 -9.12 10.54 25.02
N MET A 222 -8.91 11.13 23.86
CA MET A 222 -7.66 11.10 23.12
C MET A 222 -6.70 12.18 23.61
N PHE A 223 -5.53 11.74 24.04
CA PHE A 223 -4.45 12.63 24.43
C PHE A 223 -3.40 12.77 23.32
N ASP A 224 -2.58 13.80 23.44
CA ASP A 224 -1.46 14.01 22.52
C ASP A 224 -0.30 13.11 22.90
N THR A 225 0.20 12.35 21.93
CA THR A 225 1.33 11.43 22.13
C THR A 225 2.63 12.02 21.57
N ASN A 226 2.52 12.83 20.52
CA ASN A 226 3.65 13.36 19.77
C ASN A 226 3.44 14.84 19.43
N PHE A 227 4.51 15.51 19.01
CA PHE A 227 4.45 16.86 18.46
C PHE A 227 5.28 16.99 17.18
N MET A 228 4.99 18.04 16.41
CA MET A 228 5.66 18.37 15.15
C MET A 228 5.81 19.88 15.03
N ASN A 229 6.80 20.35 14.27
CA ASN A 229 6.94 21.78 14.01
C ASN A 229 5.77 22.29 13.17
N GLN A 230 5.30 23.50 13.46
CA GLN A 230 4.23 24.15 12.71
C GLN A 230 4.55 24.25 11.22
N GLU A 231 5.80 24.52 10.86
CA GLU A 231 6.25 24.62 9.48
C GLU A 231 6.07 23.31 8.71
N ASP A 232 6.25 22.17 9.37
CA ASP A 232 6.05 20.87 8.74
C ASP A 232 4.56 20.55 8.60
N VAL A 233 3.73 20.90 9.60
CA VAL A 233 2.27 20.78 9.49
C VAL A 233 1.69 21.67 8.38
N GLU A 234 2.25 22.87 8.16
CA GLU A 234 1.88 23.73 7.03
C GLU A 234 2.28 23.13 5.68
N LYS A 235 3.41 22.41 5.59
CA LYS A 235 3.77 21.64 4.39
C LYS A 235 2.83 20.46 4.19
N ILE A 236 2.50 19.72 5.24
CA ILE A 236 1.52 18.61 5.20
C ILE A 236 0.21 19.15 4.62
N LYS A 237 -0.32 20.23 5.19
CA LYS A 237 -1.52 20.92 4.69
C LYS A 237 -1.43 21.20 3.18
N ALA A 238 -0.38 21.89 2.74
CA ALA A 238 -0.22 22.25 1.33
C ALA A 238 -0.14 21.04 0.40
N LYS A 239 0.45 19.93 0.86
CA LYS A 239 0.55 18.68 0.07
C LYS A 239 -0.77 17.94 0.01
N CYS A 240 -1.50 17.91 1.12
CA CYS A 240 -2.80 17.27 1.21
C CYS A 240 -3.87 18.03 0.40
N ASP A 241 -3.82 19.37 0.37
CA ASP A 241 -4.67 20.20 -0.50
C ASP A 241 -4.44 19.91 -2.00
N LEU A 242 -3.24 19.47 -2.36
CA LEU A 242 -2.87 19.05 -3.72
C LEU A 242 -3.21 17.57 -4.01
N GLY A 243 -3.87 16.87 -3.09
CA GLY A 243 -4.18 15.45 -3.21
C GLY A 243 -2.95 14.53 -3.23
N ARG A 244 -1.81 14.98 -2.70
CA ARG A 244 -0.58 14.18 -2.63
C ARG A 244 -0.54 13.36 -1.35
N VAL A 245 -0.02 12.14 -1.46
CA VAL A 245 0.18 11.26 -0.31
C VAL A 245 1.26 11.82 0.60
N VAL A 246 0.90 11.93 1.88
CA VAL A 246 1.77 12.36 2.97
C VAL A 246 1.77 11.27 4.03
N ASN A 247 2.95 10.93 4.50
CA ASN A 247 3.16 9.98 5.58
C ASN A 247 3.64 10.72 6.84
N VAL A 248 3.18 10.28 7.99
CA VAL A 248 3.73 10.68 9.29
C VAL A 248 4.40 9.47 9.91
N LYS A 249 5.70 9.59 10.14
CA LYS A 249 6.54 8.58 10.77
C LYS A 249 6.61 8.86 12.27
N ARG A 250 6.36 7.83 13.08
CA ARG A 250 6.55 7.82 14.53
C ARG A 250 7.61 6.79 14.88
N SER A 251 8.50 7.15 15.79
CA SER A 251 9.51 6.24 16.33
C SER A 251 9.13 5.91 17.78
N PHE A 252 9.28 4.65 18.16
CA PHE A 252 8.98 4.16 19.51
C PHE A 252 10.25 3.67 20.20
N PRO A 253 10.25 3.61 21.55
CA PRO A 253 11.25 2.87 22.31
C PRO A 253 11.42 1.43 21.79
N GLY A 254 12.67 0.94 21.72
CA GLY A 254 13.01 -0.33 21.04
C GLY A 254 13.32 -0.19 19.54
N GLY A 255 13.24 1.01 18.98
CA GLY A 255 13.63 1.29 17.59
C GLY A 255 12.59 0.91 16.54
N SER A 256 11.42 0.44 16.97
CA SER A 256 10.28 0.22 16.07
C SER A 256 9.74 1.55 15.53
N VAL A 257 9.29 1.53 14.29
CA VAL A 257 8.79 2.70 13.57
C VAL A 257 7.40 2.38 13.02
N ASP A 258 6.45 3.27 13.25
CA ASP A 258 5.15 3.25 12.58
C ASP A 258 5.06 4.38 11.56
N THR A 259 4.38 4.14 10.44
CA THR A 259 4.16 5.13 9.39
C THR A 259 2.69 5.17 9.01
N SER A 260 2.04 6.28 9.35
CA SER A 260 0.64 6.53 9.06
C SER A 260 0.49 7.40 7.80
N SER A 261 -0.21 6.90 6.79
CA SER A 261 -0.56 7.70 5.61
C SER A 261 -1.77 8.59 5.90
N LEU A 262 -1.60 9.90 5.74
CA LEU A 262 -2.64 10.89 6.06
C LEU A 262 -3.51 11.28 4.88
N CYS A 263 -2.91 11.47 3.70
CA CYS A 263 -3.56 12.18 2.59
C CYS A 263 -3.69 11.31 1.36
N LYS A 264 -4.62 10.36 1.39
CA LYS A 264 -4.97 9.52 0.24
C LYS A 264 -6.15 10.10 -0.54
N ALA A 265 -6.44 9.55 -1.71
CA ALA A 265 -7.69 9.86 -2.42
C ALA A 265 -8.89 9.60 -1.50
N GLY A 266 -9.76 10.60 -1.32
CA GLY A 266 -10.91 10.52 -0.41
C GLY A 266 -10.68 11.08 1.00
N THR A 267 -9.50 11.66 1.28
CA THR A 267 -9.22 12.34 2.55
C THR A 267 -9.98 13.67 2.65
N SER A 268 -10.54 13.97 3.83
CA SER A 268 -11.13 15.28 4.15
C SER A 268 -10.25 16.04 5.13
N ILE A 269 -10.00 17.32 4.85
CA ILE A 269 -9.19 18.19 5.70
C ILE A 269 -10.06 19.33 6.20
N VAL A 270 -10.11 19.53 7.51
CA VAL A 270 -10.84 20.62 8.16
C VAL A 270 -9.85 21.46 8.95
N ILE A 271 -9.79 22.76 8.66
CA ILE A 271 -8.89 23.69 9.34
C ILE A 271 -9.71 24.75 10.05
N LYS A 272 -9.42 24.94 11.34
CA LYS A 272 -10.03 25.96 12.18
C LYS A 272 -8.95 26.90 12.69
N GLU A 273 -8.98 28.14 12.22
CA GLU A 273 -8.08 29.18 12.74
C GLU A 273 -8.50 29.57 14.16
N LYS A 274 -7.56 29.56 15.11
CA LYS A 274 -7.84 30.04 16.47
C LYS A 274 -7.81 31.56 16.45
N LYS A 275 -8.93 32.19 16.78
CA LYS A 275 -8.96 33.64 17.03
C LYS A 275 -8.14 33.89 18.28
N THR A 276 -6.97 34.50 18.13
CA THR A 276 -6.22 35.00 19.29
C THR A 276 -7.13 35.94 20.05
N SER A 277 -7.54 35.55 21.26
CA SER A 277 -8.35 36.40 22.10
C SER A 277 -7.56 37.70 22.28
N SER A 278 -8.17 38.81 21.90
CA SER A 278 -7.53 40.11 21.70
C SER A 278 -7.13 40.82 23.01
N ALA A 279 -6.80 40.04 24.04
CA ALA A 279 -6.74 40.45 25.43
C ALA A 279 -5.47 41.21 25.85
N SER A 280 -4.48 41.41 24.98
CA SER A 280 -3.28 42.21 25.32
C SER A 280 -3.06 43.36 24.33
N LYS A 281 -4.07 44.21 24.18
CA LYS A 281 -4.00 45.46 23.41
C LYS A 281 -3.34 46.59 24.21
N ARG A 282 -2.14 46.36 24.79
CA ARG A 282 -1.35 47.39 25.50
C ARG A 282 0.16 47.18 25.37
N SER A 283 0.71 47.25 24.16
CA SER A 283 2.11 47.69 24.02
C SER A 283 2.30 48.46 22.72
N ARG A 284 2.48 49.77 22.86
CA ARG A 284 2.90 50.69 21.79
C ARG A 284 4.37 50.43 21.47
N GLY A 285 4.67 49.35 20.75
CA GLY A 285 6.01 49.06 20.24
C GLY A 285 5.93 48.79 18.75
N LYS A 286 6.51 49.68 17.92
CA LYS A 286 6.59 49.52 16.46
C LYS A 286 7.56 48.38 16.12
N GLY A 287 7.08 47.14 16.16
CA GLY A 287 7.77 45.97 15.62
C GLY A 287 6.74 45.05 14.99
N LYS A 288 6.64 45.04 13.66
CA LYS A 288 5.71 44.18 12.91
C LYS A 288 6.26 42.74 12.84
N SER A 289 6.40 42.06 13.96
CA SER A 289 6.51 40.60 13.92
C SER A 289 5.13 40.05 13.57
N LYS A 290 5.02 39.34 12.45
CA LYS A 290 3.82 38.56 12.13
C LYS A 290 3.68 37.52 13.25
N ALA A 291 2.78 37.75 14.19
CA ALA A 291 2.43 36.74 15.18
C ALA A 291 1.90 35.52 14.41
N ARG A 292 2.55 34.36 14.56
CA ARG A 292 2.07 33.11 13.99
C ARG A 292 0.74 32.79 14.67
N LEU A 293 -0.35 32.80 13.90
CA LEU A 293 -1.67 32.44 14.39
C LEU A 293 -1.70 30.93 14.63
N GLY A 294 -2.25 30.51 15.77
CA GLY A 294 -2.53 29.10 16.04
C GLY A 294 -3.71 28.61 15.21
N PHE A 295 -3.73 27.33 14.88
CA PHE A 295 -4.82 26.69 14.15
C PHE A 295 -4.96 25.23 14.58
N ASP A 296 -6.17 24.69 14.43
CA ASP A 296 -6.42 23.26 14.50
C ASP A 296 -6.60 22.71 13.08
N MET A 297 -5.99 21.58 12.79
CA MET A 297 -6.19 20.85 11.53
C MET A 297 -6.63 19.42 11.84
N VAL A 298 -7.72 18.98 11.24
CA VAL A 298 -8.23 17.61 11.34
C VAL A 298 -8.18 16.99 9.95
N VAL A 299 -7.45 15.87 9.82
CA VAL A 299 -7.32 15.09 8.60
C VAL A 299 -8.07 13.78 8.80
N VAL A 300 -9.11 13.53 8.02
CA VAL A 300 -9.92 12.31 8.10
C VAL A 300 -9.65 11.45 6.87
N SER A 301 -9.04 10.28 7.07
CA SER A 301 -8.72 9.30 6.02
C SER A 301 -9.22 7.93 6.44
N ASP A 302 -9.89 7.21 5.53
CA ASP A 302 -10.39 5.85 5.79
C ASP A 302 -11.29 5.74 7.05
N GLY A 303 -12.01 6.83 7.39
CA GLY A 303 -12.85 6.90 8.59
C GLY A 303 -12.11 7.06 9.92
N LYS A 304 -10.78 7.20 9.88
CA LYS A 304 -9.93 7.54 11.02
C LYS A 304 -9.49 9.00 10.94
N ASP A 305 -9.32 9.66 12.08
CA ASP A 305 -8.88 11.06 12.14
C ASP A 305 -7.45 11.21 12.67
N THR A 306 -6.77 12.26 12.19
CA THR A 306 -5.53 12.79 12.75
C THR A 306 -5.74 14.27 13.02
N VAL A 307 -5.58 14.67 14.26
CA VAL A 307 -5.78 16.03 14.74
C VAL A 307 -4.43 16.66 15.06
N PHE A 308 -4.22 17.86 14.56
CA PHE A 308 -3.09 18.74 14.83
C PHE A 308 -3.58 19.97 15.57
N ASP A 309 -3.18 20.13 16.83
CA ASP A 309 -3.44 21.32 17.63
C ASP A 309 -2.19 22.20 17.66
N CYS A 310 -2.15 23.22 16.80
CA CYS A 310 -1.01 24.11 16.65
C CYS A 310 -1.12 25.34 17.54
N ASN A 311 -0.21 25.46 18.51
CA ASN A 311 -0.10 26.63 19.38
C ASN A 311 1.33 27.20 19.33
N GLY A 312 1.53 28.19 18.47
CA GLY A 312 2.86 28.75 18.21
C GLY A 312 3.72 27.77 17.41
N ARG A 313 4.98 27.56 17.80
CA ARG A 313 5.95 26.82 16.97
C ARG A 313 5.68 25.32 16.82
N ASN A 314 4.94 24.74 17.75
CA ASN A 314 4.71 23.29 17.81
C ASN A 314 3.22 22.98 17.63
N CYS A 315 2.97 21.88 16.95
CA CYS A 315 1.66 21.28 16.78
C CYS A 315 1.64 19.92 17.48
N PHE A 316 0.64 19.70 18.31
CA PHE A 316 0.46 18.45 19.02
C PHE A 316 -0.44 17.52 18.22
N LEU A 317 -0.04 16.25 18.12
CA LEU A 317 -0.71 15.25 17.33
C LEU A 317 -1.57 14.34 18.22
N SER A 318 -2.82 14.16 17.81
CA SER A 318 -3.75 13.16 18.36
C SER A 318 -4.62 12.60 17.23
N GLY A 319 -5.59 11.74 17.54
CA GLY A 319 -6.54 11.17 16.56
C GLY A 319 -6.42 9.65 16.39
N SER A 320 -7.52 9.03 15.99
CA SER A 320 -7.67 7.57 15.93
C SER A 320 -6.74 6.89 14.92
N ASN A 321 -6.25 7.63 13.93
CA ASN A 321 -5.30 7.13 12.93
C ASN A 321 -3.91 6.88 13.50
N LEU A 322 -3.57 7.50 14.63
CA LEU A 322 -2.28 7.33 15.29
C LEU A 322 -2.29 6.19 16.32
N ARG A 323 -3.48 5.65 16.66
CA ARG A 323 -3.59 4.56 17.62
C ARG A 323 -3.17 3.24 16.99
N GLN A 324 -2.36 2.51 17.74
CA GLN A 324 -1.75 1.24 17.38
C GLN A 324 -2.73 0.10 17.68
N LYS A 325 -2.78 -0.86 16.77
CA LYS A 325 -3.62 -2.05 16.86
C LYS A 325 -3.01 -3.10 17.79
N HIS A 326 -3.74 -4.18 18.00
CA HIS A 326 -3.23 -5.32 18.75
C HIS A 326 -1.91 -5.86 18.16
N GLY A 327 -0.88 -6.01 18.99
CA GLY A 327 0.46 -6.46 18.63
C GLY A 327 1.40 -5.38 18.09
N GLU A 328 0.90 -4.18 17.79
CA GLU A 328 1.71 -3.06 17.29
C GLU A 328 2.49 -2.37 18.44
N PRO A 329 3.65 -1.75 18.15
CA PRO A 329 4.50 -1.18 19.16
C PRO A 329 3.86 0.02 19.87
N CYS A 330 4.14 0.20 21.15
CA CYS A 330 3.65 1.31 21.94
C CYS A 330 4.69 1.77 22.97
N ASN A 331 4.52 2.99 23.47
CA ASN A 331 5.40 3.52 24.48
C ASN A 331 4.84 3.28 25.89
N LEU A 332 5.57 2.53 26.71
CA LEU A 332 5.17 2.21 28.08
C LEU A 332 4.94 3.46 28.94
N SER A 333 5.64 4.57 28.65
CA SER A 333 5.45 5.83 29.34
C SER A 333 4.15 6.56 28.96
N HIS A 334 3.50 6.14 27.87
CA HIS A 334 2.22 6.69 27.41
C HIS A 334 1.02 5.96 28.03
N GLY A 335 1.23 4.80 28.64
CA GLY A 335 0.13 3.94 29.11
C GLY A 335 -0.71 3.45 27.93
N SER A 336 -2.04 3.50 28.05
CA SER A 336 -2.98 3.04 27.00
C SER A 336 -3.24 4.04 25.88
N ASP A 337 -2.64 5.24 25.91
CA ASP A 337 -2.94 6.30 24.94
C ASP A 337 -2.50 5.98 23.50
N ASP A 338 -1.41 5.22 23.35
CA ASP A 338 -0.90 4.84 22.04
C ASP A 338 -1.74 3.74 21.39
N CYS A 339 -2.49 2.96 22.17
CA CYS A 339 -3.18 1.77 21.71
C CYS A 339 -4.64 2.07 21.37
N GLU A 340 -5.27 1.33 20.43
CA GLU A 340 -6.70 1.42 20.13
C GLU A 340 -7.60 1.15 21.37
N ALA A 341 -8.89 1.51 21.30
CA ALA A 341 -9.78 1.42 22.47
C ALA A 341 -9.89 -0.04 22.96
N GLY A 342 -9.77 -0.23 24.28
CA GLY A 342 -9.75 -1.57 24.89
C GLY A 342 -8.39 -2.29 24.87
N LEU A 343 -7.34 -1.64 24.37
CA LEU A 343 -5.97 -2.14 24.42
C LEU A 343 -5.15 -1.36 25.45
N VAL A 344 -4.17 -2.02 26.06
CA VAL A 344 -3.20 -1.45 27.00
C VAL A 344 -1.79 -1.70 26.47
N CYS A 345 -0.89 -0.74 26.68
CA CYS A 345 0.51 -0.92 26.33
C CYS A 345 1.20 -1.80 27.38
N ILE A 346 1.61 -3.00 27.00
CA ILE A 346 2.28 -3.98 27.87
C ILE A 346 3.73 -4.13 27.40
N GLN A 347 4.66 -4.27 28.34
CA GLN A 347 6.08 -4.46 28.06
C GLN A 347 6.30 -5.76 27.28
N ASP A 348 7.09 -5.73 26.21
CA ASP A 348 7.45 -6.95 25.48
C ASP A 348 8.32 -7.84 26.37
N ALA A 349 7.99 -9.14 26.43
CA ALA A 349 8.74 -10.12 27.20
C ALA A 349 10.22 -10.22 26.77
N ASN A 350 10.53 -9.91 25.51
CA ASN A 350 11.87 -10.03 24.95
C ASN A 350 12.66 -8.71 24.94
N ASP A 351 12.01 -7.57 25.12
CA ASP A 351 12.65 -6.26 25.10
C ASP A 351 11.99 -5.31 26.10
N VAL A 352 12.71 -5.08 27.20
CA VAL A 352 12.29 -4.21 28.30
C VAL A 352 12.07 -2.75 27.88
N THR A 353 12.63 -2.35 26.74
CA THR A 353 12.47 -0.99 26.23
C THR A 353 11.28 -0.85 25.29
N SER A 354 10.72 -1.95 24.79
CA SER A 354 9.58 -1.92 23.88
C SER A 354 8.27 -2.28 24.58
N GLY A 355 7.18 -1.65 24.16
CA GLY A 355 5.83 -2.07 24.52
C GLY A 355 5.07 -2.55 23.29
N LYS A 356 4.06 -3.40 23.50
CA LYS A 356 3.06 -3.77 22.49
C LYS A 356 1.66 -3.51 23.01
N CYS A 357 0.79 -3.05 22.11
CA CYS A 357 -0.61 -2.88 22.42
C CYS A 357 -1.28 -4.24 22.48
N LEU A 358 -1.69 -4.68 23.65
CA LEU A 358 -2.40 -5.93 23.81
C LEU A 358 -3.79 -5.65 24.38
N SER A 359 -4.73 -6.52 24.05
CA SER A 359 -6.08 -6.37 24.56
C SER A 359 -6.07 -6.62 26.05
N ASN A 360 -6.88 -5.86 26.78
CA ASN A 360 -7.21 -6.18 28.16
C ASN A 360 -7.91 -7.56 28.30
N TRP A 361 -7.99 -8.39 27.26
CA TRP A 361 -8.34 -9.81 27.37
C TRP A 361 -7.14 -10.68 27.75
N ASP A 362 -5.96 -10.07 27.89
CA ASP A 362 -4.93 -10.54 28.81
C ASP A 362 -5.35 -10.31 30.29
N GLU A 363 -6.46 -9.58 30.54
CA GLU A 363 -7.29 -9.62 31.76
C GLU A 363 -8.32 -10.76 31.69
N ALA A 364 -7.87 -11.96 31.31
CA ALA A 364 -8.63 -13.16 31.59
C ALA A 364 -9.08 -13.15 33.07
N THR A 365 -10.38 -13.35 33.30
CA THR A 365 -10.89 -13.56 34.65
C THR A 365 -10.23 -14.81 35.20
N TRP A 366 -9.82 -14.75 36.46
CA TRP A 366 -9.16 -15.85 37.12
C TRP A 366 -10.22 -16.76 37.70
N TYR A 367 -10.08 -18.06 37.54
CA TYR A 367 -10.91 -19.03 38.24
C TYR A 367 -10.03 -20.08 38.91
N VAL A 368 -10.63 -20.81 39.85
CA VAL A 368 -9.93 -21.92 40.53
C VAL A 368 -10.05 -23.16 39.67
N ASP A 369 -8.92 -23.63 39.17
CA ASP A 369 -8.76 -25.02 38.72
C ASP A 369 -8.63 -25.90 39.96
N TRP A 370 -9.72 -26.56 40.31
CA TRP A 370 -9.82 -27.40 41.51
C TRP A 370 -9.01 -28.69 41.41
N ASP A 371 -8.78 -29.21 40.20
CA ASP A 371 -8.00 -30.43 40.00
C ASP A 371 -6.52 -30.19 40.29
N ASN A 372 -6.02 -29.02 39.86
CA ASN A 372 -4.63 -28.62 40.10
C ASN A 372 -4.46 -27.77 41.38
N ARG A 373 -5.56 -27.32 41.99
CA ARG A 373 -5.62 -26.40 43.13
C ARG A 373 -4.87 -25.09 42.86
N LYS A 374 -5.09 -24.51 41.67
CA LYS A 374 -4.45 -23.28 41.23
C LYS A 374 -5.48 -22.27 40.72
N CYS A 375 -5.21 -21.00 40.92
CA CYS A 375 -5.90 -19.94 40.21
C CYS A 375 -5.27 -19.79 38.82
N VAL A 376 -6.08 -19.98 37.79
CA VAL A 376 -5.70 -19.94 36.38
C VAL A 376 -6.59 -18.94 35.64
N GLN A 377 -6.11 -18.43 34.52
CA GLN A 377 -6.81 -17.47 33.68
C GLN A 377 -7.79 -18.17 32.73
N ASP A 378 -8.98 -17.60 32.59
CA ASP A 378 -9.95 -17.88 31.53
C ASP A 378 -9.41 -17.40 30.18
N CYS A 379 -8.65 -18.27 29.53
CA CYS A 379 -8.03 -17.99 28.24
C CYS A 379 -7.82 -19.29 27.46
N VAL A 380 -7.30 -19.17 26.22
CA VAL A 380 -6.85 -20.30 25.42
C VAL A 380 -5.38 -20.12 25.05
N GLY A 381 -4.50 -20.82 25.78
CA GLY A 381 -3.04 -20.81 25.60
C GLY A 381 -2.30 -19.71 26.39
N GLY A 382 -1.00 -19.92 26.62
CA GLY A 382 -0.13 -19.03 27.40
C GLY A 382 0.20 -19.56 28.81
N PRO A 383 1.19 -18.96 29.50
CA PRO A 383 1.47 -19.27 30.90
C PRO A 383 0.26 -18.88 31.76
N ASN A 384 -0.08 -19.72 32.74
CA ASN A 384 -1.23 -19.56 33.65
C ASN A 384 -2.62 -19.71 33.06
N CYS A 385 -2.70 -20.20 31.83
CA CYS A 385 -3.96 -20.42 31.17
C CYS A 385 -4.63 -21.73 31.59
N GLY A 386 -5.87 -21.64 32.07
CA GLY A 386 -6.66 -22.80 32.52
C GLY A 386 -7.49 -23.46 31.42
N GLY A 387 -7.63 -22.80 30.27
CA GLY A 387 -8.69 -23.09 29.31
C GLY A 387 -9.93 -22.24 29.58
N GLU A 388 -10.91 -22.32 28.68
CA GLU A 388 -12.17 -21.58 28.80
C GLU A 388 -12.90 -21.97 30.11
N ALA A 389 -13.15 -20.98 30.97
CA ALA A 389 -13.88 -21.17 32.21
C ALA A 389 -15.28 -21.71 31.89
N SER A 390 -15.69 -22.76 32.59
CA SER A 390 -17.06 -23.23 32.47
C SER A 390 -18.01 -22.31 33.22
N ASN A 391 -19.29 -22.33 32.85
CA ASN A 391 -20.30 -21.43 33.44
C ASN A 391 -20.58 -21.64 34.94
N TRP A 392 -20.00 -22.67 35.56
CA TRP A 392 -20.06 -22.91 37.01
C TRP A 392 -18.79 -22.44 37.75
N ASN A 393 -17.77 -21.98 37.03
CA ASN A 393 -16.57 -21.43 37.64
C ASN A 393 -16.86 -20.03 38.19
N GLU A 394 -16.41 -19.78 39.41
CA GLU A 394 -16.43 -18.44 39.97
C GLU A 394 -15.22 -17.67 39.45
N GLU A 395 -15.49 -16.54 38.81
CA GLU A 395 -14.50 -15.71 38.12
C GLU A 395 -14.10 -14.50 38.96
N PHE A 396 -12.80 -14.20 38.96
CA PHE A 396 -12.18 -13.16 39.76
C PHE A 396 -11.41 -12.18 38.88
N ALA A 397 -11.50 -10.88 39.17
CA ALA A 397 -10.81 -9.85 38.40
C ALA A 397 -9.27 -9.92 38.51
N THR A 398 -8.73 -10.57 39.55
CA THR A 398 -7.28 -10.71 39.75
C THR A 398 -6.97 -12.06 40.39
N TYR A 399 -5.79 -12.63 40.09
CA TYR A 399 -5.33 -13.87 40.73
C TYR A 399 -5.30 -13.73 42.26
N LYS A 400 -4.96 -12.53 42.77
CA LYS A 400 -4.85 -12.27 44.21
C LYS A 400 -6.19 -12.51 44.90
N LEU A 401 -7.27 -11.98 44.32
CA LEU A 401 -8.63 -12.16 44.84
C LEU A 401 -9.08 -13.62 44.74
N CYS A 402 -8.75 -14.32 43.66
CA CYS A 402 -9.02 -15.76 43.51
C CYS A 402 -8.31 -16.57 44.62
N CYS A 403 -7.02 -16.32 44.84
CA CYS A 403 -6.21 -16.99 45.85
C CYS A 403 -6.71 -16.71 47.27
N ASP A 404 -6.97 -15.45 47.61
CA ASP A 404 -7.40 -15.06 48.95
C ASP A 404 -8.78 -15.65 49.30
N THR A 405 -9.66 -15.77 48.30
CA THR A 405 -11.03 -16.27 48.48
C THR A 405 -11.06 -17.79 48.65
N HIS A 406 -10.38 -18.52 47.78
CA HIS A 406 -10.56 -19.99 47.68
C HIS A 406 -9.34 -20.82 48.07
N LEU A 407 -8.14 -20.26 48.01
CA LEU A 407 -6.88 -20.98 48.21
C LEU A 407 -6.02 -20.39 49.34
N SER A 408 -6.62 -19.61 50.25
CA SER A 408 -5.93 -18.96 51.38
C SER A 408 -5.38 -19.94 52.43
N TYR A 409 -5.78 -21.22 52.38
CA TYR A 409 -5.28 -22.28 53.25
C TYR A 409 -3.91 -22.85 52.81
N LEU A 410 -3.41 -22.50 51.62
CA LEU A 410 -2.11 -22.95 51.13
C LEU A 410 -0.98 -22.24 51.90
N SER A 411 -0.02 -23.01 52.42
CA SER A 411 1.06 -22.50 53.28
C SER A 411 2.13 -21.72 52.52
N GLY A 412 2.29 -21.93 51.21
CA GLY A 412 3.28 -21.23 50.39
C GLY A 412 2.83 -19.89 49.81
N GLY A 413 1.69 -19.34 50.25
CA GLY A 413 1.18 -18.05 49.79
C GLY A 413 0.82 -18.04 48.30
N TYR A 414 0.93 -16.88 47.64
CA TYR A 414 0.54 -16.74 46.23
C TYR A 414 1.36 -17.60 45.25
N GLN A 415 2.58 -18.01 45.62
CA GLN A 415 3.47 -18.81 44.79
C GLN A 415 2.98 -20.26 44.59
N GLU A 416 2.30 -20.83 45.58
CA GLU A 416 1.65 -22.15 45.44
C GLU A 416 0.30 -22.04 44.72
N CYS A 417 -0.35 -20.88 44.82
CA CYS A 417 -1.69 -20.65 44.30
C CYS A 417 -1.73 -20.37 42.79
N VAL A 418 -0.76 -19.65 42.23
CA VAL A 418 -0.73 -19.31 40.80
C VAL A 418 0.39 -20.11 40.14
N PRO A 419 0.16 -20.77 38.99
CA PRO A 419 1.26 -21.39 38.25
C PRO A 419 2.30 -20.31 37.87
N ASP A 420 3.58 -20.66 37.83
CA ASP A 420 4.66 -19.78 37.35
C ASP A 420 4.60 -18.30 37.79
N LEU A 421 4.17 -18.03 39.03
CA LEU A 421 4.18 -16.65 39.58
C LEU A 421 5.60 -16.07 39.60
N ASP A 422 6.59 -16.95 39.69
CA ASP A 422 8.01 -16.68 39.58
C ASP A 422 8.36 -15.95 38.26
N PHE A 423 7.68 -16.26 37.14
CA PHE A 423 7.86 -15.54 35.88
C PHE A 423 7.39 -14.08 35.97
N TYR A 424 6.23 -13.83 36.60
CA TYR A 424 5.68 -12.48 36.78
C TYR A 424 6.44 -11.64 37.82
N LEU A 425 7.05 -12.29 38.81
CA LEU A 425 7.86 -11.61 39.83
C LEU A 425 9.27 -11.25 39.32
N GLY A 426 9.65 -11.74 38.14
CA GLY A 426 10.98 -11.52 37.55
C GLY A 426 12.04 -12.51 38.02
N LYS A 427 11.63 -13.62 38.64
CA LYS A 427 12.55 -14.69 39.05
C LYS A 427 13.07 -15.40 37.80
N GLY A 428 14.38 -15.56 37.70
CA GLY A 428 15.07 -16.02 36.50
C GLY A 428 15.43 -14.92 35.50
N GLN A 429 15.07 -13.64 35.73
CA GLN A 429 15.55 -12.54 34.89
C GLN A 429 17.07 -12.36 35.05
N ASP A 430 17.77 -12.16 33.93
CA ASP A 430 19.21 -11.92 33.92
C ASP A 430 19.50 -10.53 34.54
N CYS A 431 20.25 -10.53 35.63
CA CYS A 431 20.66 -9.34 36.37
C CYS A 431 22.19 -9.17 36.34
N SER A 432 22.86 -9.78 35.36
CA SER A 432 24.33 -9.74 35.22
C SER A 432 24.88 -8.32 35.12
N GLU A 433 24.14 -7.42 34.48
CA GLU A 433 24.57 -6.02 34.29
C GLU A 433 24.12 -5.09 35.42
N SER A 434 22.87 -5.19 35.85
CA SER A 434 22.28 -4.23 36.80
C SER A 434 22.59 -4.55 38.26
N ARG A 435 22.80 -5.83 38.61
CA ARG A 435 22.83 -6.34 39.99
C ARG A 435 21.59 -6.01 40.82
N VAL A 436 20.50 -5.57 40.19
CA VAL A 436 19.28 -5.13 40.86
C VAL A 436 18.09 -5.90 40.29
N CYS A 437 17.33 -6.52 41.19
CA CYS A 437 16.10 -7.24 40.87
C CYS A 437 14.89 -6.49 41.43
N LYS A 438 13.74 -6.61 40.74
CA LYS A 438 12.48 -6.02 41.20
C LYS A 438 11.88 -6.88 42.34
N ASN A 439 10.93 -6.31 43.07
CA ASN A 439 10.11 -7.01 44.06
C ASN A 439 10.86 -7.68 45.22
N GLY A 440 12.06 -7.19 45.54
CA GLY A 440 12.85 -7.69 46.68
C GLY A 440 13.59 -9.00 46.43
N LEU A 441 13.62 -9.48 45.18
CA LEU A 441 14.45 -10.61 44.76
C LEU A 441 15.94 -10.26 44.86
N VAL A 442 16.80 -11.27 45.02
CA VAL A 442 18.25 -11.09 45.12
C VAL A 442 18.90 -11.56 43.83
N CYS A 443 19.83 -10.75 43.30
CA CYS A 443 20.59 -11.15 42.13
C CYS A 443 21.69 -12.13 42.57
N GLU A 444 21.59 -13.41 42.19
CA GLU A 444 22.58 -14.44 42.52
C GLU A 444 23.29 -14.98 41.28
N LYS A 445 24.54 -15.42 41.45
CA LYS A 445 25.34 -15.98 40.36
C LYS A 445 24.79 -17.36 39.98
N SER A 446 24.69 -17.63 38.68
CA SER A 446 24.26 -18.91 38.15
C SER A 446 25.06 -20.08 38.76
N PRO A 447 24.40 -21.14 39.26
CA PRO A 447 25.08 -22.31 39.81
C PRO A 447 25.73 -23.20 38.72
N LEU A 448 25.52 -22.89 37.44
CA LEU A 448 26.17 -23.59 36.34
C LEU A 448 27.67 -23.24 36.31
N ASN A 449 28.52 -24.22 36.64
CA ASN A 449 29.98 -24.08 36.67
C ASN A 449 30.50 -23.39 35.39
N GLY A 450 31.12 -22.21 35.57
CA GLY A 450 31.73 -21.42 34.49
C GLY A 450 30.83 -20.36 33.86
N SER A 451 29.58 -20.19 34.31
CA SER A 451 28.72 -19.11 33.85
C SER A 451 28.99 -17.83 34.65
N ASP A 452 29.29 -16.73 33.96
CA ASP A 452 29.34 -15.39 34.57
C ASP A 452 27.97 -14.70 34.63
N ARG A 453 26.90 -15.43 34.29
CA ARG A 453 25.53 -14.90 34.34
C ARG A 453 24.97 -14.94 35.76
N TRP A 454 24.14 -13.96 36.06
CA TRP A 454 23.44 -13.82 37.32
C TRP A 454 21.95 -13.68 37.05
N TYR A 455 21.14 -14.26 37.93
CA TYR A 455 19.70 -14.26 37.79
C TYR A 455 19.04 -13.81 39.08
N CYS A 456 17.91 -13.14 38.96
CA CYS A 456 17.06 -12.79 40.08
C CYS A 456 16.43 -14.04 40.67
N VAL A 457 16.64 -14.30 41.96
CA VAL A 457 16.10 -15.46 42.69
C VAL A 457 15.29 -15.06 43.91
#